data_AF-L1NIZ6-F1
#
_entry.id   AF-L1NIZ6-F1
#
_cell.length_a   1.000
_cell.length_b   1.000
_cell.length_c   1.000
_cell.angle_alpha   90.00
_cell.angle_beta   90.00
_cell.angle_gamma   90.00
#
_symmetry.space_group_name_H-M   'P 1'
#
loop_
_entity.id
_entity.type
_entity.pdbx_description
1 polymer ?
#
loop_
_entity_poly.entity_id
_entity_poly.type
_entity_poly.pdbx_seq_one_letter_code
_entity_poly.pdbx_strand_id
1 'polypeptide(L)'
;AEAARSGKASAGFKAAYADIGTQVAEQLKSRAVLELYEHYLELMPILTCRSESLGLVLYDANGYLLLPDGREYPDQETQDEITAYWRQREAEEQKWRQENRGLPKNIKDFYKYFRPKVDELMARHGFEYAPHLFKTGVMKDVWLDVNLLIYAKPTATGQQTIYISYSNYYGDGKYSGLNLEWFLSDETVERIYLHELDNLNPYQKKYIGKQLIGGGVDMEYYLSKTWYHPGPSLYQTEPEIEDLLAYWDQKLREVAWIDTYDDVEAYIAANLEEIGRLHLRIVISYLRGVKDLIAEKEEWLRTYQMVGREEELLEKSVSYLINKQKEES
;
A
#
# COMPACT_ATOMS: atom_id res chain seq x y z
N ALA A 1 41.08 17.49 12.54
CA ALA A 1 41.11 18.66 13.46
C ALA A 1 42.48 19.35 13.50
N GLU A 2 43.55 18.69 13.97
CA GLU A 2 44.90 19.30 14.09
C GLU A 2 45.48 19.82 12.78
N ALA A 3 45.38 19.04 11.69
CA ALA A 3 45.88 19.44 10.37
C ALA A 3 45.15 20.68 9.79
N ALA A 4 43.85 20.85 10.07
CA ALA A 4 43.07 22.00 9.62
C ALA A 4 43.37 23.28 10.42
N ARG A 5 43.82 23.14 11.67
CA ARG A 5 44.18 24.27 12.56
C ARG A 5 45.65 24.71 12.41
N SER A 6 46.44 23.98 11.63
CA SER A 6 47.82 24.35 11.30
C SER A 6 47.90 25.58 10.38
N GLY A 7 48.89 26.45 10.61
CA GLY A 7 49.17 27.62 9.78
C GLY A 7 49.57 27.28 8.33
N LYS A 8 49.90 26.02 8.04
CA LYS A 8 50.33 25.54 6.71
C LYS A 8 49.20 24.97 5.85
N ALA A 9 47.99 24.79 6.39
CA ALA A 9 46.86 24.27 5.61
C ALA A 9 46.29 25.34 4.68
N SER A 10 45.99 24.95 3.44
CA SER A 10 45.47 25.85 2.40
C SER A 10 44.07 26.36 2.75
N ALA A 11 43.76 27.57 2.30
CA ALA A 11 42.47 28.20 2.58
C ALA A 11 41.28 27.34 2.11
N GLY A 12 41.40 26.67 0.96
CA GLY A 12 40.36 25.76 0.44
C GLY A 12 40.13 24.52 1.31
N PHE A 13 41.19 23.94 1.90
CA PHE A 13 41.07 22.79 2.81
C PHE A 13 40.46 23.19 4.16
N LYS A 14 40.77 24.40 4.65
CA LYS A 14 40.15 24.96 5.87
C LYS A 14 38.67 25.26 5.67
N ALA A 15 38.29 25.79 4.51
CA ALA A 15 36.90 26.04 4.15
C ALA A 15 36.09 24.74 4.03
N ALA A 16 36.62 23.71 3.34
CA ALA A 16 35.96 22.40 3.23
C ALA A 16 35.80 21.67 4.58
N TYR A 17 36.78 21.80 5.49
CA TYR A 17 36.65 21.23 6.84
C TYR A 17 35.62 21.97 7.71
N ALA A 18 35.52 23.29 7.57
CA ALA A 18 34.46 24.07 8.24
C ALA A 18 33.07 23.69 7.70
N ASP A 19 32.97 23.42 6.39
CA ASP A 19 31.73 23.01 5.72
C ASP A 19 31.25 21.62 6.17
N ILE A 20 32.17 20.67 6.43
CA ILE A 20 31.85 19.35 7.01
C ILE A 20 31.24 19.49 8.42
N GLY A 21 31.71 20.44 9.23
CA GLY A 21 31.13 20.73 10.55
C GLY A 21 29.69 21.25 10.45
N THR A 22 29.42 22.08 9.44
CA THR A 22 28.08 22.62 9.14
C THR A 22 27.14 21.55 8.59
N GLN A 23 27.62 20.67 7.70
CA GLN A 23 26.82 19.60 7.11
C GLN A 23 26.48 18.48 8.12
N VAL A 24 27.38 18.14 9.04
CA VAL A 24 27.09 17.19 10.13
C VAL A 24 26.10 17.80 11.13
N ALA A 25 26.20 19.11 11.41
CA ALA A 25 25.23 19.83 12.23
C ALA A 25 23.84 19.92 11.57
N GLU A 26 23.76 20.07 10.24
CA GLU A 26 22.48 20.01 9.51
C GLU A 26 21.89 18.59 9.45
N GLN A 27 22.71 17.54 9.30
CA GLN A 27 22.24 16.15 9.37
C GLN A 27 21.77 15.76 10.77
N LEU A 28 22.40 16.28 11.83
CA LEU A 28 21.95 16.10 13.22
C LEU A 28 20.69 16.93 13.53
N LYS A 29 20.57 18.15 12.99
CA LYS A 29 19.33 18.95 13.03
C LYS A 29 18.14 18.21 12.42
N SER A 30 18.35 17.50 11.30
CA SER A 30 17.29 16.68 10.69
C SER A 30 16.90 15.48 11.56
N ARG A 31 17.83 14.87 12.29
CA ARG A 31 17.59 13.66 13.10
C ARG A 31 16.86 13.96 14.41
N ALA A 32 17.22 15.06 15.09
CA ALA A 32 16.55 15.49 16.33
C ALA A 32 15.15 16.08 16.05
N VAL A 33 14.96 16.76 14.91
CA VAL A 33 13.63 17.20 14.47
C VAL A 33 12.76 15.99 14.12
N LEU A 34 13.31 14.92 13.54
CA LEU A 34 12.53 13.70 13.23
C LEU A 34 12.03 12.98 14.50
N GLU A 35 12.84 12.84 15.56
CA GLU A 35 12.38 12.26 16.83
C GLU A 35 11.32 13.14 17.53
N LEU A 36 11.49 14.48 17.48
CA LEU A 36 10.48 15.43 17.97
C LEU A 36 9.24 15.49 17.08
N TYR A 37 9.31 15.13 15.79
CA TYR A 37 8.19 15.12 14.85
C TYR A 37 7.38 13.82 14.96
N GLU A 38 8.02 12.68 15.18
CA GLU A 38 7.35 11.37 15.38
C GLU A 38 6.56 11.32 16.70
N HIS A 39 7.03 12.00 17.75
CA HIS A 39 6.37 12.06 19.06
C HIS A 39 5.83 13.44 19.44
N TYR A 40 5.75 14.36 18.46
CA TYR A 40 5.32 15.75 18.65
C TYR A 40 4.01 15.84 19.42
N LEU A 41 3.00 15.08 18.99
CA LEU A 41 1.65 15.12 19.55
C LEU A 41 1.58 14.58 20.99
N GLU A 42 2.50 13.69 21.38
CA GLU A 42 2.56 13.08 22.72
C GLU A 42 3.27 14.00 23.73
N LEU A 43 4.25 14.77 23.27
CA LEU A 43 4.99 15.75 24.08
C LEU A 43 4.29 17.12 24.15
N MET A 44 3.42 17.43 23.17
CA MET A 44 2.72 18.71 23.04
C MET A 44 1.97 19.17 24.29
N PRO A 45 1.25 18.34 25.06
CA PRO A 45 0.54 18.80 26.26
C PRO A 45 1.50 19.32 27.35
N ILE A 46 2.65 18.67 27.52
CA ILE A 46 3.68 19.05 28.50
C ILE A 46 4.39 20.33 28.04
N LEU A 47 4.73 20.41 26.75
CA LEU A 47 5.38 21.56 26.14
C LEU A 47 4.46 22.79 26.10
N THR A 48 3.17 22.62 25.77
CA THR A 48 2.16 23.70 25.69
C THR A 48 1.89 24.31 27.07
N CYS A 49 1.80 23.48 28.11
CA CYS A 49 1.56 23.94 29.47
C CYS A 49 2.71 24.80 30.03
N ARG A 50 3.96 24.58 29.57
CA ARG A 50 5.14 25.37 29.96
C ARG A 50 5.52 26.47 28.96
N SER A 51 5.18 26.35 27.67
CA SER A 51 5.56 27.32 26.63
C SER A 51 4.90 28.69 26.80
N GLU A 52 3.66 28.74 27.28
CA GLU A 52 2.95 29.99 27.58
C GLU A 52 3.61 30.77 28.73
N SER A 53 4.32 30.07 29.63
CA SER A 53 5.03 30.68 30.77
C SER A 53 6.44 31.17 30.41
N LEU A 54 7.00 30.77 29.27
CA LEU A 54 8.45 30.82 29.02
C LEU A 54 8.91 31.71 27.85
N GLY A 55 8.01 32.30 27.06
CA GLY A 55 8.35 33.34 26.07
C GLY A 55 9.48 32.97 25.08
N LEU A 56 9.38 31.80 24.45
CA LEU A 56 10.48 31.10 23.76
C LEU A 56 10.91 31.70 22.42
N VAL A 57 12.19 32.07 22.26
CA VAL A 57 12.95 32.01 20.98
C VAL A 57 14.47 31.93 21.28
N LEU A 58 15.14 30.84 20.88
CA LEU A 58 16.53 30.70 20.33
C LEU A 58 17.08 29.26 20.56
N TYR A 59 18.14 28.87 19.84
CA TYR A 59 18.82 27.56 19.96
C TYR A 59 20.32 27.73 20.28
N ASP A 60 20.91 26.80 21.04
CA ASP A 60 22.34 26.78 21.37
C ASP A 60 23.20 26.07 20.29
N ALA A 61 24.53 26.03 20.49
CA ALA A 61 25.49 25.44 19.56
C ALA A 61 25.38 23.91 19.41
N ASN A 62 24.67 23.24 20.31
CA ASN A 62 24.40 21.79 20.28
C ASN A 62 22.98 21.47 19.79
N GLY A 63 22.16 22.49 19.52
CA GLY A 63 20.80 22.36 19.02
C GLY A 63 19.71 22.35 20.11
N TYR A 64 20.05 22.63 21.38
CA TYR A 64 19.07 22.74 22.47
C TYR A 64 18.31 24.05 22.41
N LEU A 65 17.05 24.04 22.84
CA LEU A 65 16.21 25.22 22.89
C LEU A 65 16.65 26.08 24.09
N LEU A 66 16.93 27.36 23.85
CA LEU A 66 17.35 28.30 24.89
C LEU A 66 16.17 29.17 25.30
N LEU A 67 15.98 29.29 26.60
CA LEU A 67 15.11 30.30 27.18
C LEU A 67 15.77 31.68 27.01
N PRO A 68 14.99 32.78 26.90
CA PRO A 68 15.52 34.14 26.80
C PRO A 68 16.46 34.55 27.95
N ASP A 69 16.38 33.85 29.09
CA ASP A 69 17.23 34.06 30.27
C ASP A 69 18.52 33.23 30.29
N GLY A 70 18.80 32.49 29.20
CA GLY A 70 20.05 31.74 29.00
C GLY A 70 20.08 30.36 29.65
N ARG A 71 18.96 29.88 30.23
CA ARG A 71 18.85 28.52 30.74
C ARG A 71 18.63 27.51 29.60
N GLU A 72 19.27 26.36 29.72
CA GLU A 72 19.11 25.22 28.82
C GLU A 72 17.72 24.58 29.01
N TYR A 73 17.06 24.23 27.91
CA TYR A 73 15.79 23.51 27.91
C TYR A 73 15.87 22.24 27.03
N PRO A 74 15.29 21.10 27.45
CA PRO A 74 14.67 20.86 28.75
C PRO A 74 15.71 20.86 29.90
N ASP A 75 15.37 21.51 31.02
CA ASP A 75 16.18 21.44 32.25
C ASP A 75 16.16 20.01 32.82
N GLN A 76 17.05 19.72 33.78
CA GLN A 76 17.18 18.37 34.35
C GLN A 76 15.86 17.87 34.96
N GLU A 77 15.08 18.77 35.58
CA GLU A 77 13.75 18.44 36.13
C GLU A 77 12.79 18.00 35.02
N THR A 78 12.76 18.71 33.89
CA THR A 78 11.95 18.35 32.72
C THR A 78 12.44 17.06 32.07
N GLN A 79 13.76 16.81 32.01
CA GLN A 79 14.31 15.55 31.52
C GLN A 79 13.93 14.37 32.43
N ASP A 80 13.94 14.58 33.75
CA ASP A 80 13.53 13.59 34.75
C ASP A 80 12.03 13.31 34.65
N GLU A 81 11.19 14.33 34.44
CA GLU A 81 9.75 14.20 34.17
C GLU A 81 9.48 13.41 32.89
N ILE A 82 10.17 13.71 31.79
CA ILE A 82 10.08 12.96 30.53
C ILE A 82 10.49 11.50 30.75
N THR A 83 11.59 11.26 31.46
CA THR A 83 12.07 9.90 31.75
C THR A 83 11.09 9.13 32.64
N ALA A 84 10.51 9.79 33.65
CA ALA A 84 9.51 9.20 34.52
C ALA A 84 8.22 8.85 33.76
N TYR A 85 7.78 9.74 32.87
CA TYR A 85 6.67 9.49 31.96
C TYR A 85 6.93 8.27 31.08
N TRP A 86 8.10 8.17 30.44
CA TRP A 86 8.45 7.00 29.61
C TRP A 86 8.46 5.70 30.42
N ARG A 87 9.06 5.70 31.62
CA ARG A 87 9.04 4.52 32.51
C ARG A 87 7.62 4.11 32.90
N GLN A 88 6.75 5.10 33.16
CA GLN A 88 5.35 4.83 33.45
C GLN A 88 4.65 4.23 32.23
N ARG A 89 4.84 4.79 31.03
CA ARG A 89 4.24 4.29 29.78
C ARG A 89 4.73 2.88 29.44
N GLU A 90 6.02 2.61 29.60
CA GLU A 90 6.59 1.27 29.46
C GLU A 90 5.99 0.28 30.46
N ALA A 91 5.80 0.69 31.72
CA ALA A 91 5.19 -0.17 32.74
C ALA A 91 3.70 -0.42 32.46
N GLU A 92 2.96 0.59 32.01
CA GLU A 92 1.57 0.46 31.56
C GLU A 92 1.47 -0.47 30.34
N GLU A 93 2.35 -0.33 29.34
CA GLU A 93 2.39 -1.19 28.16
C GLU A 93 2.77 -2.63 28.54
N GLN A 94 3.77 -2.84 29.39
CA GLN A 94 4.17 -4.16 29.87
C GLN A 94 3.04 -4.84 30.63
N LYS A 95 2.36 -4.12 31.53
CA LYS A 95 1.21 -4.64 32.26
C LYS A 95 0.07 -4.98 31.30
N TRP A 96 -0.26 -4.07 30.36
CA TRP A 96 -1.28 -4.33 29.36
C TRP A 96 -0.94 -5.55 28.49
N ARG A 97 0.32 -5.77 28.10
CA ARG A 97 0.78 -6.96 27.36
C ARG A 97 0.81 -8.25 28.18
N GLN A 98 0.89 -8.16 29.51
CA GLN A 98 0.72 -9.32 30.39
C GLN A 98 -0.76 -9.70 30.52
N GLU A 99 -1.64 -8.69 30.55
CA GLU A 99 -3.09 -8.86 30.69
C GLU A 99 -3.77 -9.18 29.35
N ASN A 100 -3.19 -8.74 28.23
CA ASN A 100 -3.65 -8.96 26.86
C ASN A 100 -2.49 -9.56 26.08
N ARG A 101 -2.65 -10.75 25.47
CA ARG A 101 -1.65 -11.27 24.52
C ARG A 101 -1.60 -10.33 23.32
N GLY A 102 -0.74 -9.32 23.41
CA GLY A 102 -0.56 -8.33 22.35
C GLY A 102 0.19 -8.93 21.17
N LEU A 103 0.11 -8.27 20.01
CA LEU A 103 0.86 -8.69 18.83
C LEU A 103 2.38 -8.62 19.07
N PRO A 104 3.20 -9.40 18.33
CA PRO A 104 4.65 -9.29 18.38
C PRO A 104 5.13 -7.84 18.24
N LYS A 105 6.29 -7.48 18.80
CA LYS A 105 6.83 -6.11 18.70
C LYS A 105 7.52 -5.84 17.36
N ASN A 106 8.11 -6.87 16.76
CA ASN A 106 8.88 -6.74 15.53
C ASN A 106 8.17 -7.42 14.35
N ILE A 107 8.48 -6.93 13.15
CA ILE A 107 7.84 -7.35 11.91
C ILE A 107 8.10 -8.83 11.56
N LYS A 108 9.27 -9.37 11.92
CA LYS A 108 9.64 -10.77 11.63
C LYS A 108 8.84 -11.76 12.47
N ASP A 109 8.64 -11.46 13.75
CA ASP A 109 7.86 -12.32 14.63
C ASP A 109 6.35 -12.16 14.36
N PHE A 110 5.91 -10.97 13.95
CA PHE A 110 4.55 -10.81 13.42
C PHE A 110 4.33 -11.60 12.14
N TYR A 111 5.30 -11.62 11.20
CA TYR A 111 5.23 -12.51 10.04
C TYR A 111 5.02 -13.96 10.48
N LYS A 112 5.80 -14.48 11.44
CA LYS A 112 5.63 -15.87 11.94
C LYS A 112 4.26 -16.11 12.60
N TYR A 113 3.72 -15.11 13.29
CA TYR A 113 2.40 -15.16 13.91
C TYR A 113 1.26 -15.12 12.88
N PHE A 114 1.36 -14.19 11.94
CA PHE A 114 0.30 -13.83 11.00
C PHE A 114 0.25 -14.78 9.81
N ARG A 115 1.42 -15.20 9.31
CA ARG A 115 1.55 -16.01 8.09
C ARG A 115 0.72 -17.31 8.12
N PRO A 116 0.79 -18.16 9.17
CA PRO A 116 -0.01 -19.38 9.21
C PRO A 116 -1.53 -19.15 9.18
N LYS A 117 -2.00 -18.05 9.78
CA LYS A 117 -3.43 -17.68 9.79
C LYS A 117 -3.90 -17.26 8.41
N VAL A 118 -3.09 -16.48 7.70
CA VAL A 118 -3.36 -16.10 6.32
C VAL A 118 -3.26 -17.32 5.40
N ASP A 119 -2.26 -18.19 5.58
CA ASP A 119 -2.14 -19.44 4.81
C ASP A 119 -3.40 -20.29 4.92
N GLU A 120 -3.91 -20.49 6.13
CA GLU A 120 -5.16 -21.21 6.37
C GLU A 120 -6.36 -20.52 5.71
N LEU A 121 -6.45 -19.19 5.83
CA LEU A 121 -7.52 -18.40 5.19
C LEU A 121 -7.48 -18.55 3.66
N MET A 122 -6.31 -18.42 3.03
CA MET A 122 -6.14 -18.52 1.58
C MET A 122 -6.45 -19.93 1.08
N ALA A 123 -5.96 -20.94 1.79
CA ALA A 123 -6.20 -22.35 1.45
C ALA A 123 -7.70 -22.70 1.46
N ARG A 124 -8.49 -22.12 2.40
CA ARG A 124 -9.96 -22.32 2.43
C ARG A 124 -10.67 -21.86 1.14
N HIS A 125 -10.09 -20.91 0.42
CA HIS A 125 -10.63 -20.34 -0.82
C HIS A 125 -9.94 -20.87 -2.09
N GLY A 126 -8.99 -21.80 -1.93
CA GLY A 126 -8.25 -22.41 -3.04
C GLY A 126 -7.08 -21.58 -3.56
N PHE A 127 -6.62 -20.59 -2.79
CA PHE A 127 -5.43 -19.82 -3.12
C PHE A 127 -4.17 -20.46 -2.53
N GLU A 128 -3.13 -20.55 -3.35
CA GLU A 128 -1.82 -21.10 -2.98
C GLU A 128 -0.78 -20.00 -2.87
N TYR A 129 0.24 -20.19 -2.04
CA TYR A 129 1.29 -19.21 -1.89
C TYR A 129 2.15 -19.10 -3.15
N ALA A 130 2.23 -17.89 -3.72
CA ALA A 130 2.86 -17.64 -5.01
C ALA A 130 3.89 -16.49 -4.94
N PRO A 131 4.96 -16.60 -4.12
CA PRO A 131 5.96 -15.54 -3.97
C PRO A 131 6.75 -15.28 -5.26
N HIS A 132 6.81 -16.25 -6.18
CA HIS A 132 7.50 -16.12 -7.46
C HIS A 132 6.85 -15.10 -8.41
N LEU A 133 5.60 -14.72 -8.16
CA LEU A 133 4.91 -13.64 -8.89
C LEU A 133 5.42 -12.26 -8.50
N PHE A 134 6.18 -12.15 -7.40
CA PHE A 134 6.85 -10.91 -7.03
C PHE A 134 8.00 -10.62 -8.00
N LYS A 135 7.87 -9.55 -8.79
CA LYS A 135 8.94 -9.09 -9.71
C LYS A 135 9.76 -7.97 -9.08
N THR A 136 10.98 -8.31 -8.65
CA THR A 136 11.97 -7.45 -7.96
C THR A 136 12.50 -6.25 -8.77
N GLY A 137 11.94 -5.96 -9.95
CA GLY A 137 12.45 -4.95 -10.89
C GLY A 137 11.95 -3.52 -10.66
N VAL A 138 10.83 -3.34 -9.93
CA VAL A 138 10.16 -2.03 -9.79
C VAL A 138 10.33 -1.44 -8.39
N MET A 139 10.33 -2.27 -7.34
CA MET A 139 10.61 -1.85 -5.97
C MET A 139 11.99 -2.35 -5.52
N LYS A 140 13.00 -1.49 -5.63
CA LYS A 140 14.29 -1.71 -4.99
C LYS A 140 14.17 -1.38 -3.52
N ASP A 141 13.67 -2.29 -2.68
CA ASP A 141 13.87 -2.15 -1.24
C ASP A 141 13.64 -3.44 -0.46
N VAL A 142 14.54 -3.68 0.50
CA VAL A 142 14.59 -4.77 1.51
C VAL A 142 13.32 -4.89 2.36
N TRP A 143 12.37 -3.96 2.18
CA TRP A 143 11.09 -3.85 2.86
C TRP A 143 10.07 -4.93 2.48
N LEU A 144 10.24 -5.65 1.36
CA LEU A 144 9.18 -6.48 0.75
C LEU A 144 9.19 -7.95 1.18
N ASP A 145 10.35 -8.54 1.48
CA ASP A 145 10.47 -9.99 1.77
C ASP A 145 9.71 -10.46 3.03
N VAL A 146 9.30 -9.54 3.91
CA VAL A 146 8.55 -9.83 5.15
C VAL A 146 7.21 -9.12 5.26
N ASN A 147 6.84 -8.27 4.30
CA ASN A 147 5.67 -7.36 4.41
C ASN A 147 4.65 -7.53 3.28
N LEU A 148 4.96 -8.34 2.28
CA LEU A 148 4.07 -8.64 1.18
C LEU A 148 3.90 -10.15 1.04
N LEU A 149 2.65 -10.61 1.11
CA LEU A 149 2.29 -11.99 0.85
C LEU A 149 1.49 -12.04 -0.44
N ILE A 150 1.90 -12.90 -1.37
CA ILE A 150 1.21 -13.08 -2.65
C ILE A 150 0.65 -14.49 -2.70
N TYR A 151 -0.62 -14.61 -3.03
CA TYR A 151 -1.27 -15.89 -3.27
C TYR A 151 -1.93 -15.89 -4.64
N ALA A 152 -2.06 -17.05 -5.25
CA ALA A 152 -2.62 -17.23 -6.57
C ALA A 152 -3.55 -18.43 -6.62
N LYS A 153 -4.56 -18.33 -7.47
CA LYS A 153 -5.48 -19.41 -7.79
C LYS A 153 -5.71 -19.42 -9.31
N PRO A 154 -5.36 -20.50 -10.03
CA PRO A 154 -5.69 -20.59 -11.45
C PRO A 154 -7.21 -20.61 -11.64
N THR A 155 -7.67 -20.05 -12.75
CA THR A 155 -9.04 -20.17 -13.24
C THR A 155 -9.06 -20.96 -14.55
N ALA A 156 -10.23 -21.25 -15.10
CA ALA A 156 -10.34 -21.94 -16.38
C ALA A 156 -9.67 -21.18 -17.56
N THR A 157 -9.55 -19.85 -17.46
CA THR A 157 -9.06 -19.00 -18.54
C THR A 157 -7.88 -18.10 -18.15
N GLY A 158 -7.55 -18.03 -16.86
CA GLY A 158 -6.50 -17.16 -16.35
C GLY A 158 -6.17 -17.43 -14.89
N GLN A 159 -6.09 -16.38 -14.07
CA GLN A 159 -5.65 -16.48 -12.68
C GLN A 159 -6.24 -15.38 -11.79
N GLN A 160 -6.63 -15.75 -10.57
CA GLN A 160 -6.86 -14.80 -9.48
C GLN A 160 -5.59 -14.65 -8.64
N THR A 161 -5.23 -13.41 -8.28
CA THR A 161 -4.08 -13.11 -7.42
C THR A 161 -4.51 -12.27 -6.22
N ILE A 162 -4.01 -12.61 -5.04
CA ILE A 162 -4.19 -11.86 -3.80
C ILE A 162 -2.85 -11.29 -3.37
N TYR A 163 -2.81 -9.98 -3.10
CA TYR A 163 -1.70 -9.32 -2.44
C TYR A 163 -2.14 -8.88 -1.05
N ILE A 164 -1.37 -9.27 -0.04
CA ILE A 164 -1.54 -8.80 1.33
C ILE A 164 -0.30 -8.02 1.71
N SER A 165 -0.48 -6.73 1.92
CA SER A 165 0.56 -5.84 2.42
C SER A 165 0.33 -5.55 3.90
N TYR A 166 1.42 -5.27 4.62
CA TYR A 166 1.38 -4.73 5.99
C TYR A 166 2.71 -4.07 6.34
N SER A 167 2.70 -3.20 7.35
CA SER A 167 3.90 -2.52 7.81
C SER A 167 3.88 -2.32 9.33
N ASN A 168 5.07 -2.13 9.90
CA ASN A 168 5.26 -1.66 11.28
C ASN A 168 6.24 -0.48 11.21
N TYR A 169 5.73 0.65 10.71
CA TYR A 169 6.55 1.81 10.36
C TYR A 169 7.38 2.32 11.54
N TYR A 170 6.80 2.33 12.75
CA TYR A 170 7.43 2.85 13.97
C TYR A 170 8.16 1.79 14.79
N GLY A 171 8.08 0.50 14.44
CA GLY A 171 8.74 -0.57 15.19
C GLY A 171 8.20 -0.78 16.62
N ASP A 172 7.03 -0.21 16.93
CA ASP A 172 6.42 -0.20 18.27
C ASP A 172 5.45 -1.38 18.50
N GLY A 173 5.28 -2.23 17.49
CA GLY A 173 4.36 -3.36 17.52
C GLY A 173 2.92 -2.97 17.21
N LYS A 174 2.71 -1.78 16.61
CA LYS A 174 1.45 -1.37 16.01
C LYS A 174 1.55 -1.51 14.49
N TYR A 175 0.67 -2.34 13.92
CA TYR A 175 0.72 -2.71 12.52
C TYR A 175 -0.25 -1.88 11.69
N SER A 176 0.19 -1.39 10.53
CA SER A 176 -0.59 -0.52 9.66
C SER A 176 -0.53 -1.00 8.21
N GLY A 177 -1.43 -0.48 7.36
CA GLY A 177 -1.45 -0.82 5.94
C GLY A 177 -1.81 -2.29 5.67
N LEU A 178 -2.53 -2.93 6.60
CA LEU A 178 -3.06 -4.28 6.46
C LEU A 178 -4.22 -4.28 5.45
N ASN A 179 -3.89 -4.49 4.17
CA ASN A 179 -4.85 -4.49 3.07
C ASN A 179 -4.83 -5.83 2.34
N LEU A 180 -5.99 -6.21 1.79
CA LEU A 180 -6.13 -7.35 0.89
C LEU A 180 -6.57 -6.82 -0.47
N GLU A 181 -5.70 -6.99 -1.45
CA GLU A 181 -5.92 -6.61 -2.83
C GLU A 181 -6.14 -7.88 -3.65
N TRP A 182 -7.26 -7.92 -4.37
CA TRP A 182 -7.61 -8.97 -5.30
C TRP A 182 -7.48 -8.49 -6.72
N PHE A 183 -7.01 -9.37 -7.58
CA PHE A 183 -6.87 -9.14 -8.99
C PHE A 183 -7.27 -10.39 -9.79
N LEU A 184 -7.83 -10.19 -10.98
CA LEU A 184 -8.12 -11.25 -11.93
C LEU A 184 -7.47 -10.95 -13.28
N SER A 185 -6.67 -11.90 -13.75
CA SER A 185 -5.92 -11.84 -15.00
C SER A 185 -6.38 -12.88 -16.00
N ASP A 186 -6.29 -12.52 -17.29
CA ASP A 186 -6.54 -13.39 -18.45
C ASP A 186 -5.84 -12.78 -19.65
N GLU A 187 -4.91 -13.52 -20.27
CA GLU A 187 -4.09 -13.02 -21.36
C GLU A 187 -4.92 -12.64 -22.61
N THR A 188 -6.03 -13.32 -22.84
CA THR A 188 -6.91 -13.05 -23.98
C THR A 188 -7.74 -11.81 -23.74
N VAL A 189 -8.32 -11.66 -22.54
CA VAL A 189 -9.02 -10.43 -22.15
C VAL A 189 -8.07 -9.25 -22.23
N GLU A 190 -6.87 -9.36 -21.66
CA GLU A 190 -5.85 -8.32 -21.68
C GLU A 190 -5.49 -7.90 -23.12
N ARG A 191 -5.19 -8.88 -23.99
CA ARG A 191 -4.85 -8.64 -25.39
C ARG A 191 -5.96 -7.86 -26.10
N ILE A 192 -7.20 -8.30 -26.00
CA ILE A 192 -8.32 -7.65 -26.68
C ILE A 192 -8.58 -6.27 -26.06
N TYR A 193 -8.76 -6.23 -24.74
CA TYR A 193 -9.21 -5.06 -24.02
C TYR A 193 -8.17 -3.94 -23.97
N LEU A 194 -6.92 -4.24 -23.62
CA LEU A 194 -5.89 -3.22 -23.46
C LEU A 194 -5.21 -2.86 -24.78
N HIS A 195 -4.88 -3.86 -25.60
CA HIS A 195 -4.01 -3.67 -26.76
C HIS A 195 -4.79 -3.50 -28.06
N GLU A 196 -5.68 -4.45 -28.41
CA GLU A 196 -6.41 -4.40 -29.67
C GLU A 196 -7.43 -3.25 -29.68
N LEU A 197 -8.12 -3.02 -28.56
CA LEU A 197 -9.03 -1.89 -28.37
C LEU A 197 -8.35 -0.58 -27.95
N ASP A 198 -7.03 -0.61 -27.72
CA ASP A 198 -6.22 0.56 -27.37
C ASP A 198 -6.73 1.35 -26.14
N ASN A 199 -7.17 0.65 -25.10
CA ASN A 199 -7.71 1.27 -23.88
C ASN A 199 -6.62 1.76 -22.89
N LEU A 200 -5.35 1.63 -23.25
CA LEU A 200 -4.23 2.13 -22.45
C LEU A 200 -4.16 3.67 -22.51
N ASN A 201 -4.05 4.31 -21.35
CA ASN A 201 -3.83 5.75 -21.27
C ASN A 201 -2.38 6.13 -21.67
N PRO A 202 -2.07 7.41 -21.95
CA PRO A 202 -0.73 7.81 -22.39
C PRO A 202 0.39 7.52 -21.39
N TYR A 203 0.11 7.56 -20.08
CA TYR A 203 1.05 7.19 -19.03
C TYR A 203 1.35 5.69 -19.10
N GLN A 204 0.32 4.87 -19.16
CA GLN A 204 0.38 3.42 -19.36
C GLN A 204 1.18 3.09 -20.63
N LYS A 205 0.86 3.68 -21.78
CA LYS A 205 1.61 3.48 -23.03
C LYS A 205 3.10 3.83 -22.92
N LYS A 206 3.46 4.84 -22.11
CA LYS A 206 4.84 5.29 -21.90
C LYS A 206 5.66 4.34 -21.02
N TYR A 207 5.04 3.78 -19.97
CA TYR A 207 5.74 2.94 -18.98
C TYR A 207 5.55 1.44 -19.21
N ILE A 208 4.59 1.04 -20.06
CA ILE A 208 4.31 -0.35 -20.45
C ILE A 208 4.86 -0.60 -21.87
N GLY A 209 6.04 -0.05 -22.15
CA GLY A 209 6.70 -0.21 -23.45
C GLY A 209 6.94 -1.69 -23.77
N LYS A 210 6.09 -2.26 -24.63
CA LYS A 210 6.11 -3.65 -25.14
C LYS A 210 5.83 -4.72 -24.07
N GLN A 211 4.58 -4.85 -23.64
CA GLN A 211 4.05 -6.15 -23.19
C GLN A 211 3.80 -7.02 -24.42
N LEU A 212 4.80 -7.81 -24.79
CA LEU A 212 4.61 -8.99 -25.65
C LEU A 212 4.77 -10.18 -24.71
N ILE A 213 3.65 -10.84 -24.38
CA ILE A 213 3.57 -12.24 -23.93
C ILE A 213 4.75 -12.64 -23.01
N GLY A 214 4.62 -12.40 -21.71
CA GLY A 214 5.68 -12.76 -20.74
C GLY A 214 5.98 -11.76 -19.63
N GLY A 215 5.02 -10.91 -19.27
CA GLY A 215 4.93 -10.22 -17.98
C GLY A 215 6.01 -9.18 -17.65
N GLY A 216 5.58 -7.92 -17.50
CA GLY A 216 6.37 -6.84 -16.90
C GLY A 216 5.54 -5.57 -16.71
N VAL A 217 5.52 -5.08 -15.47
CA VAL A 217 4.73 -3.96 -14.91
C VAL A 217 3.22 -4.25 -14.85
N ASP A 218 2.73 -4.44 -13.62
CA ASP A 218 1.47 -5.06 -13.21
C ASP A 218 0.20 -4.45 -13.82
N MET A 219 -0.13 -4.84 -15.05
CA MET A 219 -1.51 -4.85 -15.53
C MET A 219 -1.79 -6.17 -16.24
N GLU A 220 -1.44 -7.27 -15.58
CA GLU A 220 -1.98 -8.59 -15.91
C GLU A 220 -3.50 -8.61 -15.64
N TYR A 221 -4.02 -7.59 -14.95
CA TYR A 221 -5.32 -7.60 -14.31
C TYR A 221 -6.30 -6.67 -15.00
N TYR A 222 -7.36 -7.24 -15.57
CA TYR A 222 -8.47 -6.48 -16.14
C TYR A 222 -9.58 -6.20 -15.13
N LEU A 223 -9.59 -6.94 -14.01
CA LEU A 223 -10.38 -6.65 -12.83
C LEU A 223 -9.50 -6.60 -11.59
N SER A 224 -9.77 -5.64 -10.71
CA SER A 224 -9.10 -5.53 -9.42
C SER A 224 -10.01 -4.90 -8.38
N LYS A 225 -9.77 -5.25 -7.11
CA LYS A 225 -10.45 -4.67 -5.96
C LYS A 225 -9.50 -4.63 -4.77
N THR A 226 -9.43 -3.48 -4.11
CA THR A 226 -8.77 -3.36 -2.80
C THR A 226 -9.84 -3.28 -1.73
N TRP A 227 -9.80 -4.19 -0.76
CA TRP A 227 -10.70 -4.15 0.38
C TRP A 227 -10.03 -3.51 1.58
N TYR A 228 -10.56 -2.36 1.98
CA TYR A 228 -10.16 -1.65 3.19
C TYR A 228 -11.10 -2.08 4.33
N HIS A 229 -10.54 -2.74 5.35
CA HIS A 229 -11.30 -3.06 6.56
C HIS A 229 -11.60 -1.75 7.33
N PRO A 230 -12.86 -1.50 7.75
CA PRO A 230 -13.23 -0.31 8.52
C PRO A 230 -12.70 -0.32 9.97
N GLY A 231 -11.88 -1.32 10.33
CA GLY A 231 -11.25 -1.44 11.65
C GLY A 231 -10.16 -0.39 11.91
N PRO A 232 -9.30 -0.63 12.91
CA PRO A 232 -8.34 0.38 13.35
C PRO A 232 -7.31 0.68 12.25
N SER A 233 -6.87 1.93 12.20
CA SER A 233 -5.73 2.32 11.34
C SER A 233 -4.42 1.69 11.80
N LEU A 234 -4.34 1.28 13.08
CA LEU A 234 -3.22 0.63 13.72
C LEU A 234 -3.70 -0.59 14.53
N TYR A 235 -3.32 -1.79 14.11
CA TYR A 235 -3.64 -3.06 14.76
C TYR A 235 -2.62 -3.35 15.88
N GLN A 236 -3.11 -3.67 17.07
CA GLN A 236 -2.29 -3.79 18.29
C GLN A 236 -2.57 -5.08 19.06
N THR A 237 -3.73 -5.69 18.82
CA THR A 237 -4.23 -6.85 19.57
C THR A 237 -4.53 -8.04 18.67
N GLU A 238 -4.52 -9.25 19.24
CA GLU A 238 -4.95 -10.45 18.53
C GLU A 238 -6.42 -10.35 18.05
N PRO A 239 -7.41 -9.92 18.87
CA PRO A 239 -8.79 -9.77 18.41
C PRO A 239 -8.97 -8.85 17.19
N GLU A 240 -8.25 -7.73 17.12
CA GLU A 240 -8.31 -6.85 15.93
C GLU A 240 -7.81 -7.56 14.66
N ILE A 241 -6.81 -8.43 14.78
CA ILE A 241 -6.34 -9.26 13.67
C ILE A 241 -7.35 -10.36 13.32
N GLU A 242 -7.99 -10.98 14.31
CA GLU A 242 -9.04 -11.98 14.05
C GLU A 242 -10.26 -11.36 13.34
N ASP A 243 -10.69 -10.16 13.76
CA ASP A 243 -11.78 -9.42 13.10
C ASP A 243 -11.42 -9.07 11.65
N LEU A 244 -10.18 -8.64 11.40
CA LEU A 244 -9.67 -8.40 10.06
C LEU A 244 -9.69 -9.68 9.20
N LEU A 245 -9.21 -10.81 9.74
CA LEU A 245 -9.21 -12.09 9.04
C LEU A 245 -10.63 -12.58 8.75
N ALA A 246 -11.58 -12.36 9.66
CA ALA A 246 -13.00 -12.67 9.44
C ALA A 246 -13.62 -11.80 8.34
N TYR A 247 -13.29 -10.51 8.31
CA TYR A 247 -13.69 -9.62 7.22
C TYR A 247 -13.09 -10.06 5.88
N TRP A 248 -11.81 -10.41 5.83
CA TRP A 248 -11.17 -10.93 4.62
C TRP A 248 -11.78 -12.27 4.17
N ASP A 249 -12.14 -13.16 5.09
CA ASP A 249 -12.89 -14.38 4.76
C ASP A 249 -14.22 -14.07 4.07
N GLN A 250 -14.98 -13.09 4.59
CA GLN A 250 -16.20 -12.63 3.95
C GLN A 250 -15.91 -12.10 2.53
N LYS A 251 -14.87 -11.28 2.36
CA LYS A 251 -14.53 -10.69 1.05
C LYS A 251 -14.02 -11.71 0.05
N LEU A 252 -13.22 -12.68 0.47
CA LEU A 252 -12.77 -13.75 -0.40
C LEU A 252 -13.94 -14.60 -0.91
N ARG A 253 -15.00 -14.82 -0.11
CA ARG A 253 -16.22 -15.52 -0.58
C ARG A 253 -16.94 -14.78 -1.72
N GLU A 254 -16.75 -13.46 -1.85
CA GLU A 254 -17.36 -12.66 -2.91
C GLU A 254 -16.71 -12.93 -4.29
N VAL A 255 -15.47 -13.43 -4.33
CA VAL A 255 -14.70 -13.60 -5.59
C VAL A 255 -14.13 -15.01 -5.79
N ALA A 256 -13.95 -15.80 -4.73
CA ALA A 256 -13.25 -17.09 -4.80
C ALA A 256 -13.95 -18.11 -5.70
N TRP A 257 -15.26 -17.95 -5.94
CA TRP A 257 -16.03 -18.82 -6.83
C TRP A 257 -15.80 -18.54 -8.32
N ILE A 258 -15.15 -17.41 -8.67
CA ILE A 258 -14.92 -17.03 -10.07
C ILE A 258 -13.90 -17.98 -10.73
N ASP A 259 -14.36 -18.76 -11.71
CA ASP A 259 -13.51 -19.69 -12.45
C ASP A 259 -13.65 -19.52 -13.97
N THR A 260 -14.82 -19.13 -14.45
CA THR A 260 -15.16 -19.03 -15.88
C THR A 260 -15.59 -17.62 -16.27
N TYR A 261 -15.70 -17.36 -17.58
CA TYR A 261 -16.26 -16.09 -18.04
C TYR A 261 -17.74 -15.89 -17.65
N ASP A 262 -18.52 -16.96 -17.49
CA ASP A 262 -19.88 -16.86 -16.96
C ASP A 262 -19.88 -16.36 -15.51
N ASP A 263 -18.90 -16.79 -14.71
CA ASP A 263 -18.73 -16.32 -13.34
C ASP A 263 -18.29 -14.85 -13.30
N VAL A 264 -17.37 -14.47 -14.20
CA VAL A 264 -16.94 -13.06 -14.35
C VAL A 264 -18.13 -12.18 -14.71
N GLU A 265 -18.99 -12.61 -15.64
CA GLU A 265 -20.20 -11.89 -15.99
C GLU A 265 -21.15 -11.76 -14.80
N ALA A 266 -21.41 -12.85 -14.08
CA ALA A 266 -22.27 -12.82 -12.89
C ALA A 266 -21.72 -11.89 -11.80
N TYR A 267 -20.40 -11.87 -11.62
CA TYR A 267 -19.73 -10.95 -10.70
C TYR A 267 -19.88 -9.48 -11.16
N ILE A 268 -19.61 -9.17 -12.42
CA ILE A 268 -19.77 -7.82 -12.97
C ILE A 268 -21.21 -7.35 -12.87
N ALA A 269 -22.18 -8.20 -13.21
CA ALA A 269 -23.60 -7.87 -13.16
C ALA A 269 -24.06 -7.53 -11.73
N ALA A 270 -23.55 -8.24 -10.72
CA ALA A 270 -23.85 -7.97 -9.31
C ALA A 270 -23.15 -6.71 -8.76
N ASN A 271 -22.03 -6.30 -9.35
CA ASN A 271 -21.17 -5.22 -8.86
C ASN A 271 -21.03 -4.05 -9.85
N LEU A 272 -21.97 -3.90 -10.78
CA LEU A 272 -21.79 -3.04 -11.94
C LEU A 272 -21.57 -1.56 -11.59
N GLU A 273 -22.15 -1.09 -10.48
CA GLU A 273 -21.93 0.28 -9.97
C GLU A 273 -20.47 0.50 -9.52
N GLU A 274 -19.77 -0.56 -9.09
CA GLU A 274 -18.40 -0.49 -8.58
C GLU A 274 -17.33 -0.78 -9.64
N ILE A 275 -17.69 -1.41 -10.77
CA ILE A 275 -16.75 -1.93 -11.79
C ILE A 275 -16.88 -1.22 -13.14
N GLY A 276 -17.77 -0.23 -13.26
CA GLY A 276 -18.24 0.36 -14.51
C GLY A 276 -17.20 0.61 -15.63
N ARG A 277 -17.15 -0.34 -16.58
CA ARG A 277 -16.67 -0.22 -17.97
C ARG A 277 -17.42 -1.24 -18.84
N LEU A 278 -18.60 -0.90 -19.37
CA LEU A 278 -19.37 -1.83 -20.22
C LEU A 278 -18.56 -2.37 -21.42
N HIS A 279 -17.59 -1.58 -21.88
CA HIS A 279 -16.66 -1.96 -22.94
C HIS A 279 -15.67 -3.06 -22.53
N LEU A 280 -15.43 -3.31 -21.23
CA LEU A 280 -14.77 -4.52 -20.73
C LEU A 280 -15.74 -5.70 -20.70
N ARG A 281 -16.96 -5.47 -20.19
CA ARG A 281 -18.00 -6.50 -20.09
C ARG A 281 -18.35 -7.10 -21.47
N ILE A 282 -18.38 -6.28 -22.53
CA ILE A 282 -18.64 -6.80 -23.89
C ILE A 282 -17.52 -7.70 -24.41
N VAL A 283 -16.26 -7.50 -23.98
CA VAL A 283 -15.16 -8.42 -24.29
C VAL A 283 -15.41 -9.78 -23.63
N ILE A 284 -15.88 -9.77 -22.38
CA ILE A 284 -16.28 -10.99 -21.66
C ILE A 284 -17.44 -11.69 -22.40
N SER A 285 -18.48 -10.97 -22.84
CA SER A 285 -19.57 -11.56 -23.62
C SER A 285 -19.12 -12.18 -24.95
N TYR A 286 -18.21 -11.51 -25.67
CA TYR A 286 -17.60 -12.09 -26.87
C TYR A 286 -16.87 -13.40 -26.56
N LEU A 287 -16.08 -13.45 -25.49
CA LEU A 287 -15.32 -14.64 -25.09
C LEU A 287 -16.20 -15.77 -24.54
N ARG A 288 -17.39 -15.45 -24.04
CA ARG A 288 -18.46 -16.41 -23.72
C ARG A 288 -19.15 -16.98 -24.96
N GLY A 289 -18.86 -16.44 -26.14
CA GLY A 289 -19.46 -16.88 -27.41
C GLY A 289 -20.82 -16.25 -27.71
N VAL A 290 -21.14 -15.09 -27.13
CA VAL A 290 -22.37 -14.36 -27.50
C VAL A 290 -22.29 -13.92 -28.96
N LYS A 291 -23.28 -14.37 -29.75
CA LYS A 291 -23.32 -14.14 -31.20
C LYS A 291 -23.84 -12.76 -31.59
N ASP A 292 -24.79 -12.23 -30.82
CA ASP A 292 -25.42 -10.94 -31.11
C ASP A 292 -24.98 -9.87 -30.12
N LEU A 293 -23.73 -9.43 -30.27
CA LEU A 293 -23.13 -8.37 -29.44
C LEU A 293 -23.83 -7.01 -29.65
N ILE A 294 -24.52 -6.81 -30.77
CA ILE A 294 -25.30 -5.58 -31.03
C ILE A 294 -26.52 -5.56 -30.11
N ALA A 295 -27.28 -6.65 -30.05
CA ALA A 295 -28.46 -6.73 -29.20
C ALA A 295 -28.09 -6.53 -27.72
N GLU A 296 -27.01 -7.16 -27.27
CA GLU A 296 -26.52 -7.04 -25.88
C GLU A 296 -26.08 -5.61 -25.54
N LYS A 297 -25.35 -4.96 -26.44
CA LYS A 297 -25.00 -3.53 -26.33
C LYS A 297 -26.25 -2.65 -26.17
N GLU A 298 -27.23 -2.82 -27.05
CA GLU A 298 -28.47 -2.04 -27.05
C GLU A 298 -29.31 -2.25 -25.78
N GLU A 299 -29.34 -3.48 -25.26
CA GLU A 299 -29.99 -3.80 -23.99
C GLU A 299 -29.32 -3.10 -22.81
N TRP A 300 -27.98 -3.12 -22.76
CA TRP A 300 -27.23 -2.44 -21.70
C TRP A 300 -27.36 -0.92 -21.77
N LEU A 301 -27.30 -0.32 -22.96
CA LEU A 301 -27.51 1.13 -23.12
C LEU A 301 -28.89 1.57 -22.62
N ARG A 302 -29.94 0.77 -22.88
CA ARG A 302 -31.29 1.03 -22.36
C ARG A 302 -31.38 0.86 -20.85
N THR A 303 -30.79 -0.21 -20.33
CA THR A 303 -30.88 -0.57 -18.90
C THR A 303 -30.12 0.42 -18.02
N TYR A 304 -28.92 0.81 -18.44
CA TYR A 304 -28.02 1.62 -17.63
C TYR A 304 -28.03 3.11 -17.98
N GLN A 305 -28.84 3.51 -18.98
CA GLN A 305 -29.01 4.91 -19.40
C GLN A 305 -27.66 5.62 -19.67
N MET A 306 -26.68 4.89 -20.21
CA MET A 306 -25.33 5.41 -20.43
C MET A 306 -25.31 6.38 -21.60
N VAL A 307 -24.52 7.45 -21.46
CA VAL A 307 -24.35 8.49 -22.49
C VAL A 307 -22.90 8.96 -22.56
N GLY A 308 -22.45 9.38 -23.74
CA GLY A 308 -21.16 10.05 -23.93
C GLY A 308 -20.00 9.08 -24.10
N ARG A 309 -18.91 9.26 -23.35
CA ARG A 309 -17.63 8.55 -23.60
C ARG A 309 -17.73 7.04 -23.49
N GLU A 310 -18.52 6.52 -22.55
CA GLU A 310 -18.67 5.07 -22.37
C GLU A 310 -19.49 4.43 -23.50
N GLU A 311 -20.46 5.15 -24.06
CA GLU A 311 -21.20 4.71 -25.25
C GLU A 311 -20.25 4.62 -26.46
N GLU A 312 -19.39 5.63 -26.65
CA GLU A 312 -18.38 5.63 -27.73
C GLU A 312 -17.38 4.46 -27.59
N LEU A 313 -16.87 4.22 -26.38
CA LEU A 313 -15.94 3.12 -26.11
C LEU A 313 -16.61 1.75 -26.32
N LEU A 314 -17.87 1.63 -25.91
CA LEU A 314 -18.65 0.41 -26.09
C LEU A 314 -18.94 0.16 -27.59
N GLU A 315 -19.32 1.18 -28.34
CA GLU A 315 -19.57 1.09 -29.80
C GLU A 315 -18.30 0.67 -30.56
N LYS A 316 -17.15 1.28 -30.21
CA LYS A 316 -15.84 0.89 -30.75
C LYS A 316 -15.55 -0.58 -30.47
N SER A 317 -15.81 -1.03 -29.24
CA SER A 317 -15.56 -2.40 -28.80
C SER A 317 -16.43 -3.40 -29.55
N VAL A 318 -17.73 -3.16 -29.65
CA VAL A 318 -18.67 -4.01 -30.40
C VAL A 318 -18.28 -4.08 -31.88
N SER A 319 -17.97 -2.94 -32.51
CA SER A 319 -17.56 -2.89 -33.92
C SER A 319 -16.31 -3.72 -34.19
N TYR A 320 -15.32 -3.63 -33.30
CA TYR A 320 -14.10 -4.43 -33.39
C TYR A 320 -14.39 -5.93 -33.25
N LEU A 321 -15.14 -6.32 -32.20
CA LEU A 321 -15.42 -7.72 -31.89
C LEU A 321 -16.27 -8.41 -32.96
N ILE A 322 -17.23 -7.72 -33.57
CA ILE A 322 -18.02 -8.26 -34.69
C ILE A 322 -17.14 -8.57 -35.90
N ASN A 323 -16.17 -7.70 -36.21
CA ASN A 323 -15.25 -7.97 -37.30
C ASN A 323 -14.35 -9.17 -36.98
N LYS A 324 -13.87 -9.26 -35.74
CA LYS A 324 -13.09 -10.41 -35.25
C LYS A 324 -13.89 -11.73 -35.36
N GLN A 325 -15.16 -11.74 -34.95
CA GLN A 325 -16.05 -12.91 -35.10
C GLN A 325 -16.18 -13.39 -36.56
N LYS A 326 -16.20 -12.46 -37.52
CA LYS A 326 -16.26 -12.79 -38.96
C LYS A 326 -14.95 -13.35 -39.49
N GLU A 327 -13.81 -12.97 -38.92
CA GLU A 327 -12.50 -13.49 -39.29
C GLU A 327 -12.25 -14.90 -38.71
N GLU A 328 -12.90 -15.23 -37.60
CA GLU A 328 -12.78 -16.51 -36.90
C GLU A 328 -13.80 -17.58 -37.32
N SER A 329 -14.86 -17.19 -38.04
CA SER A 329 -15.91 -18.08 -38.60
C SER A 329 -15.53 -18.60 -39.98
#